data_AF-A0A9E7MC61-F1
#
_entry.id   AF-A0A9E7MC61-F1
#
_cell.length_a   1.000
_cell.length_b   1.000
_cell.length_c   1.000
_cell.angle_alpha   90.00
_cell.angle_beta   90.00
_cell.angle_gamma   90.00
#
_symmetry.space_group_name_H-M   'P 1'
#
loop_
_entity.id
_entity.type
_entity.pdbx_description
1 polymer ?
#
loop_
_entity_poly.entity_id
_entity_poly.type
_entity_poly.pdbx_seq_one_letter_code
_entity_poly.pdbx_strand_id
1 'polypeptide(L)'
;MRIFYSEVFKDHKPEGYHPENPKRLELVIEGLKEHALWINVEQPPMAGMNDILKVHSNEYVKKIQGLSERGFSFVDPDTYVSPHTWEAALTAFGASMEVAKLALKKKDVYLALVRPPGHHAGKKGRALGAPTLGFCIFNNAAGAALTLKEKVGKVVIIDFDVHHGNGTQDIFWDDGDIIHIDLHEGGIYPGSGNIYEIGGKGAEGTDLLPALKGED
;
A
#
# COMPACT_ATOMS: atom_id res chain seq x y z
N MET A 1 -14.36 15.17 -4.57
CA MET A 1 -13.01 14.62 -4.37
C MET A 1 -12.25 15.46 -3.34
N ARG A 2 -11.77 14.81 -2.29
CA ARG A 2 -10.88 15.39 -1.27
C ARG A 2 -9.58 14.62 -1.23
N ILE A 3 -8.49 15.28 -0.89
CA ILE A 3 -7.15 14.71 -0.96
C ILE A 3 -6.54 14.69 0.43
N PHE A 4 -6.06 13.54 0.88
CA PHE A 4 -5.28 13.43 2.10
C PHE A 4 -3.80 13.41 1.72
N TYR A 5 -3.07 14.41 2.20
CA TYR A 5 -1.65 14.59 1.92
C TYR A 5 -0.93 15.22 3.12
N SER A 6 0.29 14.75 3.39
CA SER A 6 1.20 15.35 4.37
C SER A 6 2.59 15.54 3.76
N GLU A 7 3.25 16.62 4.16
CA GLU A 7 4.63 16.91 3.76
C GLU A 7 5.61 15.82 4.21
N VAL A 8 5.31 15.14 5.33
CA VAL A 8 6.15 14.06 5.90
C VAL A 8 6.42 12.92 4.90
N PHE A 9 5.54 12.73 3.92
CA PHE A 9 5.71 11.72 2.87
C PHE A 9 6.95 11.97 2.00
N LYS A 10 7.46 13.20 1.97
CA LYS A 10 8.71 13.56 1.28
C LYS A 10 9.97 13.28 2.11
N ASP A 11 9.82 13.04 3.42
CA ASP A 11 10.96 12.80 4.33
C ASP A 11 11.38 11.32 4.37
N HIS A 12 10.54 10.40 3.88
CA HIS A 12 10.97 9.06 3.47
C HIS A 12 11.90 9.18 2.25
N LYS A 13 13.19 9.45 2.44
CA LYS A 13 14.07 9.90 1.34
C LYS A 13 15.25 8.95 1.12
N PRO A 14 15.60 8.61 -0.14
CA PRO A 14 16.79 7.84 -0.43
C PRO A 14 18.06 8.70 -0.30
N GLU A 15 19.20 8.10 0.03
CA GLU A 15 20.51 8.80 0.02
C GLU A 15 21.02 9.09 -1.40
N GLY A 16 20.63 8.27 -2.38
CA GLY A 16 21.01 8.40 -3.78
C GLY A 16 19.82 8.28 -4.72
N TYR A 17 20.09 7.93 -5.99
CA TYR A 17 19.03 7.65 -6.95
C TYR A 17 18.24 6.41 -6.53
N HIS A 18 16.91 6.54 -6.55
CA HIS A 18 15.99 5.44 -6.35
C HIS A 18 14.68 5.74 -7.11
N PRO A 19 14.04 4.78 -7.81
CA PRO A 19 12.78 5.03 -8.52
C PRO A 19 11.66 5.49 -7.58
N GLU A 20 11.56 4.86 -6.42
CA GLU A 20 10.70 5.29 -5.32
C GLU A 20 11.36 6.45 -4.55
N ASN A 21 10.98 7.69 -4.87
CA ASN A 21 11.55 8.91 -4.27
C ASN A 21 10.51 10.05 -4.16
N PRO A 22 10.80 11.11 -3.37
CA PRO A 22 9.85 12.21 -3.14
C PRO A 22 9.38 12.96 -4.40
N LYS A 23 10.16 12.96 -5.50
CA LYS A 23 9.81 13.64 -6.74
C LYS A 23 8.51 13.11 -7.35
N ARG A 24 8.19 11.83 -7.10
CA ARG A 24 6.91 11.23 -7.51
C ARG A 24 5.71 12.01 -7.00
N LEU A 25 5.73 12.41 -5.72
CA LEU A 25 4.65 13.20 -5.12
C LEU A 25 4.62 14.62 -5.68
N GLU A 26 5.78 15.25 -5.86
CA GLU A 26 5.87 16.60 -6.42
C GLU A 26 5.24 16.67 -7.81
N LEU A 27 5.55 15.70 -8.69
CA LEU A 27 5.02 15.64 -10.05
C LEU A 27 3.50 15.43 -10.06
N VAL A 28 2.97 14.57 -9.19
CA VAL A 28 1.53 14.36 -9.05
C VAL A 28 0.85 15.65 -8.55
N ILE A 29 1.43 16.31 -7.54
CA ILE A 29 0.89 17.57 -7.00
C ILE A 29 0.92 18.68 -8.05
N GLU A 30 1.99 18.78 -8.83
CA GLU A 30 2.11 19.73 -9.95
C GLU A 30 1.02 19.49 -10.99
N GLY A 31 0.86 18.27 -11.49
CA GLY A 31 -0.19 17.92 -12.44
C GLY A 31 -1.60 18.17 -11.90
N LEU A 32 -1.85 17.87 -10.62
CA LEU A 32 -3.13 18.20 -9.96
C LEU A 32 -3.36 19.72 -9.87
N LYS A 33 -2.33 20.53 -9.63
CA LYS A 33 -2.43 22.00 -9.60
C LYS A 33 -2.70 22.56 -10.99
N GLU A 34 -2.00 22.09 -12.02
CA GLU A 34 -2.19 22.51 -13.40
C GLU A 34 -3.63 22.32 -13.88
N HIS A 35 -4.30 21.27 -13.41
CA HIS A 35 -5.69 20.95 -13.75
C HIS A 35 -6.71 21.47 -12.71
N ALA A 36 -6.29 22.31 -11.76
CA ALA A 36 -7.12 22.83 -10.67
C ALA A 36 -7.83 21.75 -9.82
N LEU A 37 -7.22 20.57 -9.71
CA LEU A 37 -7.67 19.43 -8.91
C LEU A 37 -7.01 19.34 -7.53
N TRP A 38 -5.96 20.15 -7.28
CA TRP A 38 -5.35 20.29 -5.95
C TRP A 38 -6.21 21.13 -5.00
N ILE A 39 -7.40 20.62 -4.68
CA ILE A 39 -8.43 21.26 -3.86
C ILE A 39 -8.81 20.39 -2.67
N ASN A 40 -9.31 21.02 -1.60
CA ASN A 40 -9.78 20.31 -0.40
C ASN A 40 -8.74 19.33 0.16
N VAL A 41 -7.50 19.80 0.29
CA VAL A 41 -6.39 19.01 0.82
C VAL A 41 -6.45 19.02 2.34
N GLU A 42 -6.51 17.84 2.93
CA GLU A 42 -6.63 17.62 4.37
C GLU A 42 -5.38 16.87 4.89
N GLN A 43 -4.96 17.20 6.12
CA GLN A 43 -3.84 16.52 6.77
C GLN A 43 -4.31 15.16 7.31
N PRO A 44 -3.66 14.05 6.92
CA PRO A 44 -4.01 12.72 7.42
C PRO A 44 -3.57 12.51 8.87
N PRO A 45 -4.30 11.67 9.64
CA PRO A 45 -3.82 11.20 10.92
C PRO A 45 -2.71 10.15 10.73
N MET A 46 -1.84 10.03 11.73
CA MET A 46 -0.92 8.91 11.86
C MET A 46 -1.67 7.68 12.42
N ALA A 47 -1.44 6.50 11.85
CA ALA A 47 -2.00 5.26 12.37
C ALA A 47 -1.41 4.89 13.73
N GLY A 48 -2.23 4.29 14.60
CA GLY A 48 -1.74 3.69 15.83
C GLY A 48 -1.08 2.33 15.58
N MET A 49 -0.22 1.90 16.49
CA MET A 49 0.45 0.59 16.40
C MET A 49 -0.54 -0.58 16.27
N ASN A 50 -1.64 -0.51 17.03
CA ASN A 50 -2.66 -1.56 16.99
C ASN A 50 -3.32 -1.68 15.61
N ASP A 51 -3.38 -0.60 14.83
CA ASP A 51 -3.95 -0.63 13.49
C ASP A 51 -3.03 -1.36 12.52
N ILE A 52 -1.72 -1.06 12.56
CA ILE A 52 -0.72 -1.76 11.75
C ILE A 52 -0.68 -3.26 12.08
N LEU A 53 -0.79 -3.60 13.36
CA LEU A 53 -0.76 -4.98 13.86
C LEU A 53 -2.00 -5.81 13.46
N LYS A 54 -3.07 -5.18 12.94
CA LYS A 54 -4.19 -5.92 12.32
C LYS A 54 -3.80 -6.54 10.97
N VAL A 55 -2.82 -5.96 10.29
CA VAL A 55 -2.36 -6.39 8.96
C VAL A 55 -1.04 -7.16 9.06
N HIS A 56 -0.10 -6.62 9.83
CA HIS A 56 1.28 -7.07 9.85
C HIS A 56 1.67 -7.70 11.18
N SER A 57 2.60 -8.65 11.12
CA SER A 57 3.15 -9.30 12.29
C SER A 57 3.96 -8.32 13.15
N ASN A 58 3.89 -8.50 14.46
CA ASN A 58 4.66 -7.70 15.40
C ASN A 58 6.18 -7.74 15.12
N GLU A 59 6.69 -8.88 14.66
CA GLU A 59 8.09 -9.03 14.28
C GLU A 59 8.47 -8.13 13.10
N TYR A 60 7.65 -8.12 12.04
CA TYR A 60 7.89 -7.26 10.88
C TYR A 60 7.81 -5.79 11.24
N VAL A 61 6.77 -5.39 11.99
CA VAL A 61 6.58 -4.01 12.43
C VAL A 61 7.77 -3.51 13.26
N LYS A 62 8.25 -4.31 14.22
CA LYS A 62 9.43 -3.98 15.03
C LYS A 62 10.71 -3.90 14.20
N LYS A 63 10.87 -4.76 13.18
CA LYS A 63 12.00 -4.70 12.26
C LYS A 63 12.04 -3.35 11.54
N ILE A 64 10.91 -2.92 10.96
CA ILE A 64 10.81 -1.64 10.25
C ILE A 64 11.07 -0.46 11.19
N GLN A 65 10.47 -0.48 12.39
CA GLN A 65 10.69 0.56 13.39
C GLN A 65 12.18 0.69 13.73
N GLY A 66 12.81 -0.41 14.14
CA GLY A 66 14.21 -0.41 14.57
C GLY A 66 15.21 -0.14 13.43
N LEU A 67 14.87 -0.42 12.17
CA LEU A 67 15.69 0.01 11.04
C LEU A 67 15.56 1.52 10.80
N SER A 68 14.33 2.06 10.83
CA SER A 68 14.08 3.49 10.61
C SER A 68 14.74 4.37 11.69
N GLU A 69 14.69 3.94 12.96
CA GLU A 69 15.30 4.64 14.10
C GLU A 69 16.83 4.67 14.04
N ARG A 70 17.47 3.72 13.33
CA ARG A 70 18.93 3.66 13.18
C ARG A 70 19.46 4.56 12.06
N GLY A 71 18.58 5.11 11.24
CA GLY A 71 18.93 5.95 10.10
C GLY A 71 18.72 5.25 8.76
N PHE A 72 19.46 5.68 7.73
CA PHE A 72 19.31 5.10 6.39
C PHE A 72 19.81 3.65 6.36
N SER A 73 18.98 2.75 5.86
CA SER A 73 19.36 1.34 5.67
C SER A 73 18.43 0.65 4.68
N PHE A 74 18.84 -0.52 4.21
CA PHE A 74 18.01 -1.37 3.36
C PHE A 74 17.35 -2.48 4.19
N VAL A 75 16.02 -2.61 4.07
CA VAL A 75 15.22 -3.71 4.66
C VAL A 75 15.51 -5.02 3.92
N ASP A 76 15.70 -4.89 2.60
CA ASP A 76 16.08 -5.89 1.61
C ASP A 76 16.72 -5.16 0.39
N PRO A 77 17.17 -5.86 -0.67
CA PRO A 77 17.95 -5.23 -1.75
C PRO A 77 17.34 -4.03 -2.49
N ASP A 78 16.03 -3.82 -2.45
CA ASP A 78 15.39 -2.68 -3.13
C ASP A 78 14.58 -1.76 -2.20
N THR A 79 14.29 -2.19 -0.99
CA THR A 79 13.42 -1.43 -0.09
C THR A 79 14.25 -0.78 1.01
N TYR A 80 14.41 0.53 0.92
CA TYR A 80 15.12 1.30 1.92
C TYR A 80 14.20 1.86 3.00
N VAL A 81 14.80 2.22 4.13
CA VAL A 81 14.24 3.12 5.14
C VAL A 81 15.23 4.26 5.40
N SER A 82 14.72 5.33 5.99
CA SER A 82 15.40 6.57 6.36
C SER A 82 14.86 7.07 7.71
N PRO A 83 15.49 8.08 8.36
CA PRO A 83 15.07 8.58 9.68
C PRO A 83 13.57 8.89 9.84
N HIS A 84 12.89 9.37 8.79
CA HIS A 84 11.47 9.72 8.83
C HIS A 84 10.55 8.67 8.19
N THR A 85 11.09 7.52 7.79
CA THR A 85 10.29 6.47 7.14
C THR A 85 9.21 5.91 8.05
N TRP A 86 9.51 5.76 9.35
CA TRP A 86 8.54 5.29 10.33
C TRP A 86 7.31 6.19 10.40
N GLU A 87 7.53 7.49 10.58
CA GLU A 87 6.47 8.49 10.65
C GLU A 87 5.70 8.59 9.33
N ALA A 88 6.41 8.62 8.20
CA ALA A 88 5.79 8.66 6.87
C ALA A 88 4.93 7.43 6.60
N ALA A 89 5.40 6.22 6.94
CA ALA A 89 4.67 4.98 6.73
C ALA A 89 3.43 4.88 7.64
N LEU A 90 3.52 5.27 8.91
CA LEU A 90 2.35 5.32 9.79
C LEU A 90 1.32 6.37 9.32
N THR A 91 1.80 7.50 8.80
CA THR A 91 0.93 8.55 8.24
C THR A 91 0.27 8.10 6.93
N ALA A 92 0.97 7.35 6.08
CA ALA A 92 0.43 6.79 4.84
C ALA A 92 -0.68 5.75 5.13
N PHE A 93 -0.44 4.89 6.11
CA PHE A 93 -1.41 3.90 6.56
C PHE A 93 -2.63 4.58 7.20
N GLY A 94 -2.41 5.56 8.08
CA GLY A 94 -3.48 6.30 8.75
C GLY A 94 -4.32 7.14 7.78
N ALA A 95 -3.69 7.76 6.78
CA ALA A 95 -4.39 8.41 5.68
C ALA A 95 -5.35 7.45 4.99
N SER A 96 -4.86 6.26 4.61
CA SER A 96 -5.61 5.25 3.87
C SER A 96 -6.82 4.73 4.66
N MET A 97 -6.65 4.50 5.97
CA MET A 97 -7.76 4.13 6.85
C MET A 97 -8.80 5.25 6.99
N GLU A 98 -8.37 6.49 7.21
CA GLU A 98 -9.28 7.61 7.45
C GLU A 98 -10.04 8.00 6.18
N VAL A 99 -9.39 8.00 5.00
CA VAL A 99 -10.11 8.24 3.74
C VAL A 99 -11.17 7.18 3.49
N ALA A 100 -10.88 5.90 3.79
CA ALA A 100 -11.85 4.82 3.60
C ALA A 100 -13.08 5.00 4.51
N LYS A 101 -12.84 5.28 5.79
CA LYS A 101 -13.89 5.58 6.77
C LYS A 101 -14.73 6.81 6.38
N LEU A 102 -14.09 7.88 5.90
CA LEU A 102 -14.78 9.10 5.49
C LEU A 102 -15.54 8.91 4.18
N ALA A 103 -14.96 8.22 3.19
CA ALA A 103 -15.63 7.89 1.93
C ALA A 103 -16.93 7.13 2.19
N LEU A 104 -16.90 6.13 3.07
CA LEU A 104 -18.12 5.40 3.46
C LEU A 104 -19.13 6.31 4.18
N LYS A 105 -18.69 7.11 5.15
CA LYS A 105 -19.57 7.97 5.96
C LYS A 105 -20.20 9.10 5.14
N LYS A 106 -19.45 9.67 4.20
CA LYS A 106 -19.85 10.84 3.40
C LYS A 106 -20.42 10.48 2.04
N LYS A 107 -20.23 9.24 1.59
CA LYS A 107 -20.62 8.78 0.25
C LYS A 107 -20.01 9.65 -0.85
N ASP A 108 -18.71 9.92 -0.74
CA ASP A 108 -17.93 10.76 -1.65
C ASP A 108 -16.58 10.08 -1.96
N VAL A 109 -15.89 10.57 -2.98
CA VAL A 109 -14.60 10.08 -3.44
C VAL A 109 -13.46 10.79 -2.72
N TYR A 110 -12.51 10.01 -2.23
CA TYR A 110 -11.32 10.48 -1.54
C TYR A 110 -10.06 9.91 -2.19
N LEU A 111 -8.99 10.69 -2.20
CA LEU A 111 -7.66 10.30 -2.64
C LEU A 111 -6.70 10.34 -1.45
N ALA A 112 -6.10 9.21 -1.09
CA ALA A 112 -4.93 9.19 -0.22
C ALA A 112 -3.67 9.32 -1.09
N LEU A 113 -3.10 10.52 -1.19
CA LEU A 113 -1.87 10.76 -1.94
C LEU A 113 -0.68 10.53 -1.01
N VAL A 114 -0.27 9.28 -0.89
CA VAL A 114 0.65 8.81 0.16
C VAL A 114 1.95 8.23 -0.36
N ARG A 115 2.96 8.21 0.51
CA ARG A 115 4.24 7.54 0.29
C ARG A 115 4.89 7.24 1.65
N PRO A 116 5.50 6.05 1.87
CA PRO A 116 5.80 4.95 0.93
C PRO A 116 4.58 4.16 0.41
N PRO A 117 4.73 3.39 -0.70
CA PRO A 117 3.70 2.48 -1.22
C PRO A 117 3.49 1.25 -0.29
N GLY A 118 2.55 0.36 -0.65
CA GLY A 118 2.12 -0.70 0.26
C GLY A 118 1.79 -2.09 -0.29
N HIS A 119 1.35 -2.24 -1.54
CA HIS A 119 0.71 -3.49 -2.01
C HIS A 119 1.61 -4.74 -2.05
N HIS A 120 2.93 -4.59 -2.01
CA HIS A 120 3.89 -5.70 -1.94
C HIS A 120 4.22 -6.15 -0.50
N ALA A 121 3.85 -5.36 0.52
CA ALA A 121 4.08 -5.72 1.91
C ALA A 121 3.00 -6.72 2.39
N GLY A 122 3.39 -7.98 2.62
CA GLY A 122 2.52 -9.01 3.19
C GLY A 122 2.49 -9.02 4.71
N LYS A 123 1.86 -10.04 5.30
CA LYS A 123 1.67 -10.18 6.75
C LYS A 123 3.01 -10.15 7.51
N LYS A 124 4.06 -10.75 6.96
CA LYS A 124 5.38 -10.88 7.59
C LYS A 124 6.49 -10.13 6.84
N GLY A 125 6.13 -9.17 6.00
CA GLY A 125 7.03 -8.51 5.07
C GLY A 125 6.94 -9.14 3.68
N ARG A 126 8.04 -9.69 3.15
CA ARG A 126 8.04 -10.29 1.80
C ARG A 126 6.99 -11.40 1.68
N ALA A 127 6.26 -11.39 0.57
CA ALA A 127 5.11 -12.24 0.32
C ALA A 127 5.29 -13.13 -0.90
N LEU A 128 4.70 -14.33 -0.86
CA LEU A 128 4.61 -15.27 -1.99
C LEU A 128 5.95 -15.58 -2.69
N GLY A 129 7.04 -15.64 -1.92
CA GLY A 129 8.38 -15.93 -2.46
C GLY A 129 9.03 -14.79 -3.25
N ALA A 130 8.42 -13.60 -3.27
CA ALA A 130 8.99 -12.42 -3.94
C ALA A 130 10.39 -12.09 -3.38
N PRO A 131 11.33 -11.63 -4.22
CA PRO A 131 12.71 -11.41 -3.80
C PRO A 131 12.84 -10.24 -2.81
N THR A 132 11.94 -9.26 -2.89
CA THR A 132 11.97 -7.99 -2.14
C THR A 132 10.56 -7.55 -1.74
N LEU A 133 10.47 -6.43 -1.03
CA LEU A 133 9.24 -5.74 -0.66
C LEU A 133 8.75 -4.74 -1.71
N GLY A 134 9.45 -4.56 -2.83
CA GLY A 134 8.98 -3.71 -3.94
C GLY A 134 8.75 -2.28 -3.47
N PHE A 135 9.68 -1.78 -2.67
CA PHE A 135 9.66 -0.45 -2.04
C PHE A 135 8.58 -0.25 -0.96
N CYS A 136 7.75 -1.26 -0.69
CA CYS A 136 6.62 -1.13 0.22
C CYS A 136 7.02 -1.31 1.70
N ILE A 137 6.42 -0.50 2.58
CA ILE A 137 6.68 -0.57 4.03
C ILE A 137 5.50 -1.16 4.79
N PHE A 138 4.30 -0.62 4.62
CA PHE A 138 3.07 -1.18 5.18
C PHE A 138 1.98 -1.18 4.12
N ASN A 139 1.10 -2.18 4.15
CA ASN A 139 0.06 -2.33 3.16
C ASN A 139 -1.11 -1.38 3.44
N ASN A 140 -0.99 -0.19 2.88
CA ASN A 140 -1.97 0.90 2.97
C ASN A 140 -3.38 0.46 2.53
N ALA A 141 -3.47 -0.28 1.41
CA ALA A 141 -4.75 -0.77 0.87
C ALA A 141 -5.40 -1.79 1.80
N ALA A 142 -4.62 -2.69 2.40
CA ALA A 142 -5.12 -3.64 3.39
C ALA A 142 -5.65 -2.96 4.65
N GLY A 143 -4.97 -1.92 5.14
CA GLY A 143 -5.47 -1.10 6.26
C GLY A 143 -6.82 -0.44 5.96
N ALA A 144 -6.96 0.14 4.76
CA ALA A 144 -8.22 0.70 4.29
C ALA A 144 -9.32 -0.37 4.16
N ALA A 145 -9.02 -1.52 3.57
CA ALA A 145 -9.96 -2.61 3.35
C ALA A 145 -10.47 -3.20 4.67
N LEU A 146 -9.60 -3.49 5.64
CA LEU A 146 -10.02 -3.96 6.97
C LEU A 146 -10.89 -2.93 7.68
N THR A 147 -10.57 -1.64 7.57
CA THR A 147 -11.37 -0.54 8.14
C THR A 147 -12.79 -0.51 7.58
N LEU A 148 -12.96 -0.78 6.28
CA LEU A 148 -14.26 -0.86 5.63
C LEU A 148 -14.97 -2.17 5.98
N LYS A 149 -14.27 -3.30 5.95
CA LYS A 149 -14.82 -4.63 6.24
C LYS A 149 -15.47 -4.68 7.63
N GLU A 150 -14.85 -4.09 8.64
CA GLU A 150 -15.42 -3.96 9.99
C GLU A 150 -16.78 -3.24 10.02
N LYS A 151 -17.13 -2.46 8.98
CA LYS A 151 -18.35 -1.65 8.91
C LYS A 151 -19.39 -2.19 7.93
N VAL A 152 -18.97 -2.75 6.81
CA VAL A 152 -19.87 -3.15 5.71
C VAL A 152 -19.81 -4.64 5.36
N GLY A 153 -18.94 -5.41 6.03
CA GLY A 153 -18.83 -6.85 5.86
C GLY A 153 -18.04 -7.27 4.62
N LYS A 154 -18.24 -6.64 3.45
CA LYS A 154 -17.54 -6.99 2.20
C LYS A 154 -16.90 -5.80 1.52
N VAL A 155 -15.70 -6.00 0.97
CA VAL A 155 -14.92 -4.94 0.31
C VAL A 155 -14.28 -5.49 -0.96
N VAL A 156 -14.21 -4.64 -1.99
CA VAL A 156 -13.45 -4.93 -3.21
C VAL A 156 -12.22 -4.01 -3.23
N ILE A 157 -11.05 -4.58 -3.47
CA ILE A 157 -9.81 -3.88 -3.79
C ILE A 157 -9.59 -4.08 -5.29
N ILE A 158 -9.41 -2.98 -6.01
CA ILE A 158 -8.99 -3.02 -7.42
C ILE A 158 -7.59 -2.45 -7.48
N ASP A 159 -6.60 -3.32 -7.70
CA ASP A 159 -5.21 -2.96 -7.92
C ASP A 159 -4.95 -2.88 -9.43
N PHE A 160 -4.42 -1.74 -9.86
CA PHE A 160 -4.09 -1.44 -11.25
C PHE A 160 -2.63 -1.00 -11.40
N ASP A 161 -1.82 -1.18 -10.36
CA ASP A 161 -0.37 -1.10 -10.52
C ASP A 161 0.07 -2.17 -11.52
N VAL A 162 1.11 -1.86 -12.30
CA VAL A 162 1.61 -2.77 -13.33
C VAL A 162 2.19 -4.05 -12.71
N HIS A 163 2.64 -4.00 -11.46
CA HIS A 163 3.14 -5.15 -10.73
C HIS A 163 2.03 -5.77 -9.88
N HIS A 164 2.02 -7.10 -9.80
CA HIS A 164 1.09 -7.83 -8.95
C HIS A 164 1.26 -7.43 -7.47
N GLY A 165 0.15 -7.04 -6.82
CA GLY A 165 0.00 -6.75 -5.39
C GLY A 165 0.10 -8.00 -4.50
N ASN A 166 1.21 -8.73 -4.60
CA ASN A 166 1.45 -9.99 -3.88
C ASN A 166 1.34 -9.90 -2.35
N GLY A 167 1.61 -8.74 -1.77
CA GLY A 167 1.40 -8.51 -0.34
C GLY A 167 -0.08 -8.43 0.02
N THR A 168 -0.88 -7.76 -0.81
CA THR A 168 -2.34 -7.70 -0.67
C THR A 168 -2.97 -9.09 -0.79
N GLN A 169 -2.56 -9.88 -1.80
CA GLN A 169 -2.98 -11.28 -1.93
C GLN A 169 -2.59 -12.11 -0.70
N ASP A 170 -1.33 -12.04 -0.22
CA ASP A 170 -0.90 -12.76 1.00
C ASP A 170 -1.74 -12.39 2.24
N ILE A 171 -2.09 -11.11 2.37
CA ILE A 171 -2.89 -10.60 3.49
C ILE A 171 -4.29 -11.23 3.47
N PHE A 172 -4.95 -11.23 2.32
CA PHE A 172 -6.36 -11.62 2.19
C PHE A 172 -6.60 -13.01 1.62
N TRP A 173 -5.56 -13.82 1.43
CA TRP A 173 -5.63 -15.14 0.81
C TRP A 173 -6.79 -16.01 1.32
N ASP A 174 -6.99 -16.12 2.64
CA ASP A 174 -8.07 -16.93 3.23
C ASP A 174 -9.29 -16.09 3.67
N ASP A 175 -9.43 -14.85 3.17
CA ASP A 175 -10.50 -13.92 3.54
C ASP A 175 -11.62 -13.85 2.50
N GLY A 176 -12.69 -14.61 2.72
CA GLY A 176 -13.85 -14.69 1.83
C GLY A 176 -14.71 -13.42 1.69
N ASP A 177 -14.40 -12.36 2.45
CA ASP A 177 -15.12 -11.08 2.44
C ASP A 177 -14.37 -9.95 1.70
N ILE A 178 -13.10 -10.18 1.34
CA ILE A 178 -12.29 -9.25 0.58
C ILE A 178 -12.07 -9.81 -0.81
N ILE A 179 -12.61 -9.13 -1.83
CA ILE A 179 -12.33 -9.46 -3.22
C ILE A 179 -11.16 -8.60 -3.69
N HIS A 180 -10.09 -9.23 -4.15
CA HIS A 180 -8.91 -8.58 -4.69
C HIS A 180 -8.86 -8.81 -6.21
N ILE A 181 -9.01 -7.73 -6.96
CA ILE A 181 -8.90 -7.73 -8.42
C ILE A 181 -7.60 -7.03 -8.75
N ASP A 182 -6.67 -7.72 -9.39
CA ASP A 182 -5.33 -7.22 -9.66
C ASP A 182 -4.99 -7.34 -11.14
N LEU A 183 -4.82 -6.18 -11.79
CA LEU A 183 -4.53 -6.05 -13.22
C LEU A 183 -3.04 -5.78 -13.43
N HIS A 184 -2.23 -6.83 -13.44
CA HIS A 184 -0.77 -6.72 -13.59
C HIS A 184 -0.25 -7.26 -14.92
N GLU A 185 0.98 -6.89 -15.27
CA GLU A 185 1.72 -7.51 -16.36
C GLU A 185 2.30 -8.87 -15.92
N GLY A 186 2.02 -9.91 -16.68
CA GLY A 186 2.46 -11.27 -16.39
C GLY A 186 3.96 -11.48 -16.65
N GLY A 187 4.67 -12.08 -15.70
CA GLY A 187 6.06 -12.50 -15.86
C GLY A 187 7.11 -11.44 -15.47
N ILE A 188 6.69 -10.22 -15.15
CA ILE A 188 7.58 -9.22 -14.54
C ILE A 188 7.63 -9.37 -13.02
N TYR A 189 8.39 -8.50 -12.35
CA TYR A 189 8.38 -8.41 -10.89
C TYR A 189 6.94 -8.29 -10.36
N PRO A 190 6.53 -9.00 -9.28
CA PRO A 190 7.34 -9.82 -8.37
C PRO A 190 7.47 -11.31 -8.76
N GLY A 191 6.93 -11.72 -9.92
CA GLY A 191 6.93 -13.12 -10.38
C GLY A 191 5.82 -14.01 -9.78
N SER A 192 4.84 -13.42 -9.11
CA SER A 192 3.60 -14.08 -8.64
C SER A 192 2.37 -13.50 -9.36
N GLY A 193 1.16 -13.92 -8.97
CA GLY A 193 -0.08 -13.42 -9.59
C GLY A 193 -0.63 -14.38 -10.64
N ASN A 194 -0.51 -15.69 -10.41
CA ASN A 194 -0.93 -16.67 -11.39
C ASN A 194 -2.47 -16.70 -11.46
N ILE A 195 -3.03 -16.76 -12.68
CA ILE A 195 -4.49 -16.81 -12.91
C ILE A 195 -5.22 -17.95 -12.17
N TYR A 196 -4.51 -19.00 -11.74
CA TYR A 196 -5.06 -20.12 -10.98
C TYR A 196 -5.02 -19.91 -9.45
N GLU A 197 -4.37 -18.85 -8.97
CA GLU A 197 -4.34 -18.46 -7.56
C GLU A 197 -5.62 -17.68 -7.21
N ILE A 198 -6.72 -18.40 -7.04
CA ILE A 198 -8.07 -17.82 -6.90
C ILE A 198 -8.49 -17.57 -5.44
N GLY A 199 -7.55 -17.52 -4.51
CA GLY A 199 -7.83 -17.47 -3.08
C GLY A 199 -7.68 -18.83 -2.39
N GLY A 200 -7.52 -18.74 -1.08
CA GLY A 200 -7.31 -19.83 -0.16
C GLY A 200 -8.58 -20.54 0.26
N LYS A 201 -8.47 -21.38 1.29
CA LYS A 201 -9.54 -22.30 1.67
C LYS A 201 -10.73 -21.52 2.24
N GLY A 202 -11.90 -21.62 1.59
CA GLY A 202 -13.11 -20.90 1.98
C GLY A 202 -13.17 -19.46 1.46
N ALA A 203 -12.20 -19.07 0.63
CA ALA A 203 -12.14 -17.78 -0.07
C ALA A 203 -11.95 -17.98 -1.58
N GLU A 204 -12.20 -19.19 -2.11
CA GLU A 204 -12.04 -19.45 -3.53
C GLU A 204 -12.94 -18.52 -4.38
N GLY A 205 -12.35 -17.88 -5.38
CA GLY A 205 -12.96 -16.87 -6.24
C GLY A 205 -12.85 -15.43 -5.73
N THR A 206 -12.17 -15.15 -4.61
CA THR A 206 -11.96 -13.77 -4.15
C THR A 206 -10.72 -13.11 -4.72
N ASP A 207 -9.69 -13.85 -5.14
CA ASP A 207 -8.57 -13.33 -5.91
C ASP A 207 -8.85 -13.49 -7.42
N LEU A 208 -8.89 -12.36 -8.13
CA LEU A 208 -9.08 -12.28 -9.57
C LEU A 208 -7.85 -11.61 -10.19
N LEU A 209 -6.96 -12.42 -10.77
CA LEU A 209 -5.60 -12.04 -11.12
C LEU A 209 -5.34 -12.12 -12.64
N PRO A 210 -6.04 -11.36 -13.49
CA PRO A 210 -5.79 -11.38 -14.93
C PRO A 210 -4.39 -10.84 -15.26
N ALA A 211 -3.45 -11.75 -15.46
CA ALA A 211 -2.12 -11.43 -15.97
C ALA A 211 -2.19 -10.95 -17.43
N LEU A 212 -1.98 -9.65 -17.62
CA LEU A 212 -1.96 -9.00 -18.92
C LEU A 212 -0.61 -9.24 -19.62
N LYS A 213 -0.62 -9.32 -20.94
CA LYS A 213 0.63 -9.30 -21.71
C LYS A 213 1.04 -7.84 -21.90
N GLY A 214 2.30 -7.50 -21.61
CA GLY A 214 2.90 -6.26 -22.09
C GLY A 214 2.82 -6.23 -23.62
N GLU A 215 2.45 -5.09 -24.19
CA GLU A 215 2.61 -4.85 -25.62
C GLU A 215 4.08 -4.43 -25.86
N ASP A 216 4.81 -5.20 -26.67
CA ASP A 216 6.17 -4.91 -27.15
C ASP A 216 6.23 -3.61 -27.98
#